data_AF-A0A7Z9M5R7-F1
#
_entry.id   AF-A0A7Z9M5R7-F1
#
_cell.length_a   1.000
_cell.length_b   1.000
_cell.length_c   1.000
_cell.angle_alpha   90.00
_cell.angle_beta   90.00
_cell.angle_gamma   90.00
#
_symmetry.space_group_name_H-M   'P 1'
#
loop_
_entity.id
_entity.type
_entity.pdbx_description
1 polymer ?
#
loop_
_entity_poly.entity_id
_entity_poly.type
_entity_poly.pdbx_seq_one_letter_code
_entity_poly.pdbx_strand_id
1 'polypeptide(L)'
;AKSKQDISNFKIRKGFPVGCKVTLRADRMYEFLERMIAIALPRSRDFRGLSFKSFDGKGNYNYGINEQIIFTEINYDKIESIRGLNITLVTSANTDDEAYWLLKELGLPLMDKPVKIEVNEAA
;
A
#
# COMPACT_ATOMS: atom_id res chain seq x y z
N ALA A 1 8.66 -16.03 -4.44
CA ALA A 1 9.47 -15.24 -5.40
C ALA A 1 10.92 -15.72 -5.28
N LYS A 2 11.51 -16.13 -6.40
CA LYS A 2 12.89 -16.63 -6.46
C LYS A 2 13.83 -15.54 -6.96
N SER A 3 15.08 -15.53 -6.50
CA SER A 3 16.08 -14.59 -7.01
C SER A 3 16.34 -14.83 -8.50
N LYS A 4 16.36 -13.76 -9.29
CA LYS A 4 16.68 -13.81 -10.72
C LYS A 4 18.19 -13.83 -10.98
N GLN A 5 18.96 -13.25 -10.07
CA GLN A 5 20.40 -13.04 -10.22
C GLN A 5 21.16 -13.46 -8.95
N ASP A 6 22.43 -13.78 -9.13
CA ASP A 6 23.37 -14.01 -8.04
C ASP A 6 23.90 -12.66 -7.55
N ILE A 7 23.75 -12.37 -6.26
CA ILE A 7 24.26 -11.15 -5.64
C ILE A 7 24.99 -11.51 -4.35
N SER A 8 26.32 -11.49 -4.43
CA SER A 8 27.21 -11.92 -3.34
C SER A 8 27.03 -11.10 -2.06
N ASN A 9 26.79 -9.78 -2.17
CA ASN A 9 26.62 -8.89 -1.01
C ASN A 9 25.44 -9.28 -0.12
N PHE A 10 24.35 -9.78 -0.71
CA PHE A 10 23.17 -10.26 0.03
C PHE A 10 23.24 -11.77 0.32
N LYS A 11 24.33 -12.45 -0.07
CA LYS A 11 24.50 -13.91 0.02
C LYS A 11 23.40 -14.69 -0.70
N ILE A 12 22.86 -14.12 -1.78
CA ILE A 12 21.76 -14.72 -2.55
C ILE A 12 22.32 -15.36 -3.82
N ARG A 13 21.90 -16.60 -4.09
CA ARG A 13 22.12 -17.27 -5.38
C ARG A 13 20.85 -17.27 -6.24
N LYS A 14 21.02 -17.38 -7.56
CA LYS A 14 19.94 -17.52 -8.52
C LYS A 14 19.06 -18.70 -8.14
N GLY A 15 17.75 -18.47 -8.10
CA GLY A 15 16.76 -19.47 -7.71
C GLY A 15 16.46 -19.56 -6.21
N PHE A 16 17.22 -18.90 -5.33
CA PHE A 16 16.94 -18.91 -3.89
C PHE A 16 15.58 -18.24 -3.57
N PRO A 17 14.84 -18.74 -2.56
CA PRO A 17 13.61 -18.10 -2.11
C PRO A 17 13.93 -16.81 -1.36
N VAL A 18 13.46 -15.67 -1.87
CA VAL A 18 13.73 -14.34 -1.28
C VAL A 18 12.50 -13.76 -0.59
N GLY A 19 11.31 -14.05 -1.09
CA GLY A 19 10.08 -13.53 -0.51
C GLY A 19 8.81 -14.12 -1.11
N CYS A 20 7.67 -13.67 -0.61
CA CYS A 20 6.34 -14.09 -1.05
C CYS A 20 5.65 -12.93 -1.78
N LYS A 21 4.81 -13.25 -2.77
CA LYS A 21 3.93 -12.28 -3.41
C LYS A 21 2.60 -12.94 -3.71
N VAL A 22 1.54 -12.16 -3.62
CA VAL A 22 0.19 -12.54 -4.02
C VAL A 22 -0.36 -11.47 -4.94
N THR A 23 -1.22 -11.85 -5.87
CA THR A 23 -1.97 -10.91 -6.71
C THR A 23 -3.44 -11.24 -6.54
N LEU A 24 -4.20 -10.28 -6.02
CA LEU A 24 -5.65 -10.38 -5.85
C LEU A 24 -6.32 -9.72 -7.06
N ARG A 25 -7.42 -10.30 -7.54
CA ARG A 25 -8.23 -9.80 -8.66
C ARG A 25 -9.71 -10.06 -8.39
N ALA A 26 -10.57 -9.29 -9.05
CA ALA A 26 -12.03 -9.38 -8.92
C ALA A 26 -12.48 -9.30 -7.44
N ASP A 27 -13.45 -10.11 -7.03
CA ASP A 27 -14.11 -10.00 -5.72
C ASP A 27 -13.12 -10.07 -4.55
N ARG A 28 -12.14 -10.98 -4.61
CA ARG A 28 -11.12 -11.13 -3.56
C ARG A 28 -10.26 -9.88 -3.36
N MET A 29 -10.10 -9.06 -4.40
CA MET A 29 -9.38 -7.79 -4.31
C MET A 29 -10.21 -6.78 -3.52
N TYR A 30 -11.49 -6.64 -3.87
CA TYR A 30 -12.39 -5.69 -3.20
C TYR A 30 -12.66 -6.09 -1.75
N GLU A 31 -12.88 -7.37 -1.45
CA GLU A 31 -13.02 -7.84 -0.07
C GLU A 31 -11.77 -7.57 0.77
N PHE A 32 -10.57 -7.78 0.20
CA PHE A 32 -9.33 -7.47 0.91
C PHE A 32 -9.18 -5.98 1.15
N LEU A 33 -9.47 -5.15 0.13
CA LEU A 33 -9.42 -3.70 0.25
C LEU A 33 -10.38 -3.18 1.32
N GLU A 34 -11.61 -3.70 1.36
CA GLU A 34 -12.61 -3.35 2.35
C GLU A 34 -12.16 -3.71 3.77
N ARG A 35 -11.71 -4.96 4.01
CA ARG A 35 -11.19 -5.36 5.33
C ARG A 35 -9.98 -4.55 5.74
N MET A 36 -9.13 -4.21 4.78
CA MET A 36 -7.95 -3.38 5.02
C MET A 36 -8.35 -1.98 5.48
N ILE A 37 -9.31 -1.35 4.79
CA ILE A 37 -9.81 0.00 5.12
C ILE A 37 -10.58 0.01 6.44
N ALA A 38 -11.54 -0.90 6.61
CA ALA A 38 -12.48 -0.88 7.73
C ALA A 38 -11.89 -1.45 9.02
N ILE A 39 -10.98 -2.43 8.94
CA ILE A 39 -10.48 -3.17 10.10
C ILE A 39 -8.99 -2.92 10.32
N ALA A 40 -8.16 -3.12 9.29
CA ALA A 40 -6.70 -3.15 9.48
C ALA A 40 -6.08 -1.77 9.70
N LEU A 41 -6.39 -0.78 8.85
CA LEU A 41 -5.81 0.57 8.94
C LEU A 41 -6.12 1.28 10.27
N PRO A 42 -7.36 1.25 10.81
CA PRO A 42 -7.66 1.86 12.10
C PRO A 42 -6.93 1.21 13.29
N ARG A 43 -6.56 -0.06 13.17
CA ARG A 43 -5.78 -0.80 14.18
C ARG A 43 -4.28 -0.52 14.09
N SER A 44 -3.82 0.15 13.05
CA SER A 44 -2.43 0.54 12.91
C SER A 44 -2.07 1.57 13.97
N ARG A 45 -0.95 1.34 14.66
CA ARG A 45 -0.41 2.30 15.64
C ARG A 45 -0.10 3.64 14.95
N ASP A 46 -0.49 4.73 15.59
CA ASP A 46 -0.29 6.11 15.12
C ASP A 46 -0.81 6.40 13.70
N PHE A 47 -1.93 5.79 13.32
CA PHE A 47 -2.53 6.02 12.01
C PHE A 47 -3.08 7.46 11.87
N ARG A 48 -2.46 8.26 10.99
CA ARG A 48 -2.87 9.63 10.68
C ARG A 48 -3.47 9.79 9.28
N GLY A 49 -3.76 8.68 8.61
CA GLY A 49 -4.07 8.64 7.19
C GLY A 49 -2.87 8.22 6.34
N LEU A 50 -3.18 7.80 5.12
CA LEU A 50 -2.23 7.37 4.10
C LEU A 50 -1.73 8.59 3.32
N SER A 51 -0.43 8.65 3.07
CA SER A 51 0.19 9.79 2.38
C SER A 51 -0.32 9.93 0.95
N PHE A 52 -0.66 11.14 0.52
CA PHE A 52 -1.00 11.46 -0.87
C PHE A 52 0.22 11.46 -1.80
N LYS A 53 1.44 11.33 -1.28
CA LYS A 53 2.69 11.36 -2.08
C LYS A 53 3.12 10.00 -2.60
N SER A 54 2.43 8.92 -2.22
CA SER A 54 2.86 7.55 -2.55
C SER A 54 2.36 7.04 -3.89
N PHE A 55 1.88 7.93 -4.76
CA PHE A 55 1.58 7.63 -6.15
C PHE A 55 2.85 7.62 -7.00
N ASP A 56 2.83 6.86 -8.09
CA ASP A 56 3.99 6.65 -8.96
C ASP A 56 4.02 7.53 -10.22
N GLY A 57 3.11 8.50 -10.34
CA GLY A 57 2.96 9.37 -11.51
C GLY A 57 2.08 8.77 -12.62
N LYS A 58 1.64 7.51 -12.47
CA LYS A 58 0.82 6.78 -13.45
C LYS A 58 -0.43 6.19 -12.80
N GLY A 59 -0.92 6.80 -11.72
CA GLY A 59 -2.15 6.39 -11.06
C GLY A 59 -2.07 5.11 -10.22
N ASN A 60 -0.86 4.56 -9.97
CA ASN A 60 -0.71 3.44 -9.04
C ASN A 60 -0.32 3.95 -7.66
N TYR A 61 -0.92 3.37 -6.62
CA TYR A 61 -0.66 3.74 -5.24
C TYR A 61 0.15 2.65 -4.53
N ASN A 62 1.23 3.03 -3.88
CA ASN A 62 2.09 2.10 -3.15
C ASN A 62 2.17 2.50 -1.68
N TYR A 63 1.99 1.56 -0.75
CA TYR A 63 2.26 1.84 0.64
C TYR A 63 2.78 0.62 1.39
N GLY A 64 3.61 0.89 2.41
CA GLY A 64 4.17 -0.12 3.28
C GLY A 64 3.42 -0.20 4.60
N ILE A 65 3.19 -1.42 5.06
CA ILE A 65 2.73 -1.77 6.41
C ILE A 65 3.94 -2.29 7.17
N ASN A 66 4.22 -1.73 8.33
CA ASN A 66 5.35 -2.16 9.15
C ASN A 66 5.08 -3.46 9.91
N GLU A 67 3.82 -3.66 10.34
CA GLU A 67 3.45 -4.74 11.23
C GLU A 67 2.23 -5.48 10.67
N GLN A 68 2.36 -6.78 10.37
CA GLN A 68 1.26 -7.58 9.84
C GLN A 68 0.12 -7.81 10.86
N ILE A 69 0.39 -7.62 12.16
CA ILE A 69 -0.56 -7.86 13.26
C ILE A 69 -1.79 -6.94 13.26
N ILE A 70 -1.83 -5.96 12.36
CA ILE A 70 -3.00 -5.10 12.15
C ILE A 70 -4.21 -5.88 11.61
N PHE A 71 -3.99 -7.01 10.94
CA PHE A 71 -5.05 -7.88 10.43
C PHE A 71 -5.59 -8.79 11.54
N THR A 72 -6.90 -8.78 11.74
CA THR A 72 -7.59 -9.59 12.77
C THR A 72 -7.52 -11.09 12.53
N GLU A 73 -7.31 -11.49 11.28
CA GLU A 73 -7.20 -12.89 10.87
C GLU A 73 -5.88 -13.52 11.33
N ILE A 74 -4.90 -12.71 11.75
CA ILE A 74 -3.62 -13.20 12.22
C ILE A 74 -3.68 -13.46 13.73
N ASN A 75 -3.42 -14.70 14.12
CA ASN A 75 -3.27 -15.06 15.53
C ASN A 75 -1.88 -14.65 16.03
N TYR A 76 -1.84 -13.70 16.96
CA TYR A 76 -0.62 -13.15 17.55
C TYR A 76 0.28 -14.22 18.19
N ASP A 77 -0.30 -15.20 18.89
CA ASP A 77 0.44 -16.23 19.64
C ASP A 77 1.21 -17.20 18.73
N LYS A 78 0.84 -17.26 17.45
CA LYS A 78 1.48 -18.13 16.45
C LYS A 78 2.58 -17.42 15.65
N ILE A 79 2.84 -16.15 15.92
CA ILE A 79 3.82 -15.35 15.18
C ILE A 79 5.18 -15.45 15.86
N GLU A 80 6.19 -15.87 15.10
CA GLU A 80 7.58 -15.89 15.56
C GLU A 80 8.23 -14.49 15.52
N SER A 81 7.88 -13.68 14.52
CA SER A 81 8.42 -12.32 14.33
C SER A 81 7.45 -11.40 13.60
N ILE A 82 7.50 -10.11 13.94
CA ILE A 82 6.79 -9.05 13.21
C ILE A 82 7.50 -8.83 11.87
N ARG A 83 6.72 -8.84 10.79
CA ARG A 83 7.14 -8.67 9.40
C ARG A 83 6.28 -7.62 8.73
N GLY A 84 6.92 -6.73 7.98
CA GLY A 84 6.23 -5.77 7.13
C GLY A 84 5.64 -6.40 5.87
N LEU A 85 4.73 -5.67 5.25
CA LEU A 85 4.08 -5.99 3.97
C LEU A 85 4.09 -4.73 3.10
N ASN A 86 4.31 -4.89 1.80
CA ASN A 86 4.08 -3.81 0.84
C ASN A 86 2.83 -4.11 0.02
N ILE A 87 1.97 -3.12 -0.13
CA ILE A 87 0.74 -3.19 -0.92
C ILE A 87 0.85 -2.19 -2.06
N THR A 88 0.51 -2.67 -3.26
CA THR A 88 0.43 -1.86 -4.47
C THR A 88 -0.97 -1.98 -5.03
N LEU A 89 -1.68 -0.85 -5.11
CA LEU A 89 -2.97 -0.73 -5.78
C LEU A 89 -2.70 -0.26 -7.21
N VAL A 90 -3.04 -1.11 -8.17
CA VAL A 90 -2.91 -0.80 -9.60
C VAL A 90 -4.27 -0.38 -10.12
N THR A 91 -4.33 0.79 -10.74
CA THR A 91 -5.57 1.32 -11.32
C THR A 91 -5.41 1.53 -12.82
N SER A 92 -6.52 1.82 -13.51
CA SER A 92 -6.52 2.19 -14.92
C SER A 92 -6.36 3.69 -15.16
N ALA A 93 -6.23 4.49 -14.09
CA ALA A 93 -6.09 5.94 -14.20
C ALA A 93 -4.76 6.29 -14.86
N ASN A 94 -4.75 7.37 -15.65
CA ASN A 94 -3.52 7.83 -16.32
C ASN A 94 -2.77 8.87 -15.51
N THR A 95 -3.45 9.51 -14.54
CA THR A 95 -2.90 10.54 -13.70
C THR A 95 -3.10 10.22 -12.22
N ASP A 96 -2.21 10.75 -11.39
CA ASP A 96 -2.29 10.58 -9.93
C ASP A 96 -3.51 11.30 -9.34
N ASP A 97 -4.01 12.34 -10.00
CA ASP A 97 -5.18 13.09 -9.51
C ASP A 97 -6.47 12.26 -9.66
N GLU A 98 -6.67 11.65 -10.83
CA GLU A 98 -7.78 10.70 -11.06
C GLU A 98 -7.72 9.53 -10.09
N ALA A 99 -6.54 8.95 -9.89
CA ALA A 99 -6.34 7.85 -8.96
C ALA A 99 -6.58 8.26 -7.50
N TYR A 100 -6.15 9.47 -7.11
CA TYR A 100 -6.38 10.01 -5.78
C TYR A 100 -7.87 10.11 -5.47
N TRP A 101 -8.66 10.71 -6.37
CA TRP A 101 -10.10 10.85 -6.18
C TRP A 101 -10.80 9.49 -6.18
N LEU A 102 -10.42 8.58 -7.10
CA LEU A 102 -10.96 7.22 -7.13
C LEU A 102 -10.75 6.50 -5.78
N LEU A 103 -9.52 6.51 -5.27
CA LEU A 103 -9.19 5.83 -4.02
C LEU A 103 -9.85 6.51 -2.81
N LYS A 104 -9.97 7.84 -2.83
CA LYS A 104 -10.65 8.59 -1.77
C LYS A 104 -12.14 8.27 -1.70
N GLU A 105 -12.83 8.23 -2.84
CA GLU A 105 -14.25 7.86 -2.93
C GLU A 105 -14.49 6.37 -2.63
N LEU A 106 -13.51 5.51 -2.92
CA LEU A 106 -13.53 4.10 -2.47
C LEU A 106 -13.35 3.94 -0.94
N GLY A 107 -13.18 5.04 -0.20
CA GLY A 107 -13.07 5.03 1.25
C GLY A 107 -11.65 4.85 1.78
N LEU A 108 -10.62 4.92 0.92
CA LEU A 108 -9.24 4.84 1.38
C LEU A 108 -8.92 6.11 2.21
N PRO A 109 -8.49 5.97 3.48
CA PRO A 109 -8.23 7.11 4.37
C PRO A 109 -6.94 7.84 3.98
N LEU A 110 -6.97 8.59 2.88
CA LEU A 110 -5.87 9.41 2.38
C LEU A 110 -5.83 10.76 3.12
N MET A 111 -4.62 11.23 3.41
CA MET A 111 -4.40 12.61 3.85
C MET A 111 -4.83 13.57 2.73
N ASP A 112 -5.40 14.72 3.11
CA ASP A 112 -5.83 15.72 2.15
C ASP A 112 -4.64 16.27 1.37
N LYS A 113 -4.82 16.34 0.04
CA LYS A 113 -3.85 16.96 -0.85
C LYS A 113 -3.86 18.47 -0.59
N PRO A 114 -2.72 19.11 -0.31
CA PRO A 114 -2.68 20.55 -0.11
C PRO A 114 -3.08 21.24 -1.43
N VAL A 115 -4.18 21.98 -1.39
CA VAL A 115 -4.62 22.81 -2.51
C VAL A 115 -3.66 23.98 -2.61
N LYS A 116 -2.89 24.06 -3.69
CA LYS A 116 -2.13 25.28 -4.00
C LYS A 116 -3.15 26.32 -4.45
N ILE A 117 -3.45 27.27 -3.57
CA ILE A 117 -4.19 28.47 -3.96
C ILE A 117 -3.20 29.33 -4.73
N GLU A 118 -3.29 29.33 -6.06
CA GLU A 118 -2.67 30.38 -6.85
C GLU A 118 -3.43 31.67 -6.56
N VAL A 119 -2.90 32.45 -5.61
CA VAL A 119 -3.32 33.83 -5.42
C VAL A 119 -2.84 34.58 -6.66
N ASN A 120 -3.75 34.77 -7.60
CA ASN A 120 -3.52 35.66 -8.72
C ASN A 120 -3.50 37.07 -8.12
N GLU A 121 -2.32 37.59 -7.80
CA GLU A 121 -2.12 38.98 -7.39
C GLU A 121 -2.52 39.86 -8.57
N ALA A 122 -3.80 40.20 -8.64
CA ALA A 122 -4.31 41.28 -9.47
C ALA A 122 -4.29 42.55 -8.62
N ALA A 123 -3.19 43.31 -8.70
CA ALA A 123 -3.13 44.75 -8.43
C ALA A 123 -1.87 45.36 -9.05
#